data_AF-A0A847H2M2-F1
#
_entry.id   AF-A0A847H2M2-F1
#
_cell.length_a   1.000
_cell.length_b   1.000
_cell.length_c   1.000
_cell.angle_alpha   90.00
_cell.angle_beta   90.00
_cell.angle_gamma   90.00
#
_symmetry.space_group_name_H-M   'P 1'
#
loop_
_entity.id
_entity.type
_entity.pdbx_description
1 polymer ?
#
loop_
_entity_poly.entity_id
_entity_poly.type
_entity_poly.pdbx_seq_one_letter_code
_entity_poly.pdbx_strand_id
1 'polypeptide(L)'
;MILRELKKLGNSKCLPLDKTLQEVLGLDPENPVVNITIKNNRLIIEKAREYEEPNRFLLDDKQWEQFNKALETRPESLSNIKKLLNEPGVFDE
;
A
#
# COMPACT_ATOMS: atom_id res chain seq x y z
N MET A 1 24.66 14.91 17.94
CA MET A 1 23.24 15.13 17.61
C MET A 1 23.18 16.17 16.51
N ILE A 2 22.56 15.87 15.37
CA ILE A 2 22.49 16.80 14.23
C ILE A 2 21.18 17.60 14.37
N LEU A 3 21.27 18.91 14.43
CA LEU A 3 20.11 19.81 14.44
C LEU A 3 19.83 20.28 13.01
N ARG A 4 18.57 20.16 12.59
CA ARG A 4 18.10 20.64 11.28
C ARG A 4 16.80 21.39 11.46
N GLU A 5 16.68 22.52 10.77
CA GLU A 5 15.49 23.35 10.78
C GLU A 5 14.62 23.07 9.56
N LEU A 6 13.31 23.03 9.77
CA LEU A 6 12.35 22.92 8.68
C LEU A 6 12.27 24.25 7.94
N LYS A 7 12.34 24.19 6.61
CA LYS A 7 12.17 25.34 5.73
C LYS A 7 10.81 25.25 5.02
N LYS A 8 10.37 26.37 4.45
CA LYS A 8 9.16 26.42 3.63
C LYS A 8 9.58 26.45 2.15
N LEU A 9 9.05 25.55 1.35
CA LEU A 9 9.22 25.52 -0.10
C LEU A 9 7.83 25.56 -0.74
N GLY A 10 7.46 26.71 -1.30
CA GLY A 10 6.10 26.97 -1.74
C GLY A 10 5.11 26.86 -0.57
N ASN A 11 4.13 25.97 -0.70
CA ASN A 11 3.13 25.71 0.35
C ASN A 11 3.50 24.55 1.29
N SER A 12 4.66 23.93 1.09
CA SER A 12 5.08 22.73 1.81
C SER A 12 6.23 23.04 2.77
N LYS A 13 6.31 22.29 3.88
CA LYS A 13 7.49 22.29 4.77
C LYS A 13 8.46 21.23 4.29
N CYS A 14 9.74 21.55 4.23
CA CYS A 14 10.80 20.66 3.79
C CYS A 14 11.92 20.60 4.83
N LEU A 15 12.53 19.42 4.96
CA LEU A 15 13.74 19.22 5.73
C LEU A 15 14.92 19.21 4.76
N PRO A 16 15.83 20.19 4.81
CA PRO A 16 16.98 20.19 3.91
C PRO A 16 17.87 18.99 4.22
N LEU A 17 18.24 18.25 3.18
CA LEU A 17 19.08 17.06 3.25
C LEU A 17 20.38 17.32 2.48
N ASP A 18 21.53 17.17 3.16
CA ASP A 18 22.84 17.37 2.53
C ASP A 18 23.18 16.19 1.61
N LYS A 19 24.07 16.42 0.63
CA LYS A 19 24.51 15.38 -0.33
C LYS A 19 25.00 14.12 0.37
N THR A 20 25.78 14.27 1.44
CA THR A 20 26.29 13.14 2.23
C THR A 20 25.17 12.28 2.82
N LEU A 21 24.05 12.88 3.28
CA LEU A 21 22.92 12.09 3.77
C LEU A 21 22.12 11.45 2.64
N GLN A 22 22.02 12.11 1.49
CA GLN A 22 21.39 11.50 0.31
C GLN A 22 22.17 10.25 -0.14
N GLU A 23 23.50 10.33 -0.16
CA GLU A 23 24.40 9.21 -0.47
C GLU A 23 24.31 8.08 0.57
N VAL A 24 24.34 8.42 1.87
CA VAL A 24 24.21 7.43 2.96
C VAL A 24 22.85 6.71 2.92
N LEU A 25 21.79 7.41 2.53
CA LEU A 25 20.45 6.83 2.36
C LEU A 25 20.26 6.13 1.01
N GLY A 26 21.24 6.22 0.10
CA GLY A 26 21.18 5.62 -1.24
C GLY A 26 20.05 6.16 -2.10
N LEU A 27 19.70 7.44 -1.95
CA LEU A 27 18.62 8.07 -2.70
C LEU A 27 19.09 8.49 -4.09
N ASP A 28 18.26 8.23 -5.10
CA ASP A 28 18.51 8.69 -6.46
C ASP A 28 18.44 10.23 -6.55
N PRO A 29 19.44 10.90 -7.14
CA PRO A 29 19.50 12.36 -7.17
C PRO A 29 18.44 13.00 -8.08
N GLU A 30 17.95 12.26 -9.08
CA GLU A 30 16.98 12.76 -10.06
C GLU A 30 15.53 12.56 -9.61
N ASN A 31 15.23 11.45 -8.93
CA ASN A 31 13.88 11.15 -8.45
C ASN A 31 13.90 10.37 -7.11
N PRO A 32 14.22 11.04 -5.99
CA PRO A 32 14.31 10.38 -4.69
C PRO A 32 12.91 10.04 -4.17
N VAL A 33 12.62 8.74 -4.05
CA VAL A 33 11.38 8.25 -3.42
C VAL A 33 11.71 7.65 -2.06
N VAL A 34 10.97 8.06 -1.03
CA VAL A 34 11.17 7.63 0.36
C VAL A 34 9.86 7.26 1.03
N ASN A 35 9.95 6.31 1.96
CA ASN A 35 8.86 5.99 2.88
C ASN A 35 9.07 6.76 4.18
N ILE A 36 8.02 7.46 4.63
CA ILE A 36 8.03 8.23 5.88
C ILE A 36 7.07 7.56 6.86
N THR A 37 7.59 7.11 8.00
CA THR A 37 6.79 6.51 9.08
C THR A 37 7.05 7.20 10.41
N ILE A 38 6.02 7.37 11.23
CA ILE A 38 6.18 7.90 12.59
C ILE A 38 6.09 6.74 13.58
N LYS A 39 7.15 6.47 14.34
CA LYS A 39 7.17 5.47 15.42
C LYS A 39 7.83 6.05 16.66
N ASN A 40 7.25 5.83 17.84
CA ASN A 40 7.79 6.25 19.14
C ASN A 40 8.19 7.74 19.16
N ASN A 41 7.33 8.61 18.62
CA ASN A 41 7.57 10.05 18.50
C ASN A 41 8.84 10.42 17.69
N ARG A 42 9.31 9.51 16.84
CA ARG A 42 10.41 9.71 15.91
C ARG A 42 9.89 9.55 14.49
N LEU A 43 10.34 10.44 13.61
CA LEU A 43 10.11 10.34 12.18
C LEU A 43 11.22 9.47 11.58
N ILE A 44 10.83 8.36 10.96
CA ILE A 44 11.70 7.39 10.32
C ILE A 44 11.56 7.58 8.81
N ILE A 45 12.69 7.77 8.14
CA ILE A 45 12.78 7.95 6.68
C ILE A 45 13.60 6.79 6.14
N GLU A 46 13.02 6.02 5.24
CA GLU A 46 13.67 4.87 4.61
C GLU A 46 13.60 5.02 3.09
N LYS A 47 14.59 4.49 2.36
CA LYS A 47 14.52 4.40 0.90
C LYS A 47 13.26 3.63 0.52
N ALA A 48 12.45 4.19 -0.38
CA ALA A 48 11.32 3.44 -0.90
C ALA A 48 11.85 2.24 -1.70
N ARG A 49 11.30 1.07 -1.43
CA ARG A 49 11.55 -0.09 -2.29
C ARG A 49 10.97 0.23 -3.66
N GLU A 50 11.71 -0.10 -4.72
CA GLU A 50 11.16 -0.10 -6.06
C GLU A 50 9.88 -0.93 -6.04
N TYR A 51 8.81 -0.39 -6.64
CA TYR A 51 7.54 -1.10 -6.74
C TYR A 51 7.78 -2.33 -7.61
N GLU A 52 7.95 -3.50 -6.98
CA GLU A 52 7.85 -4.77 -7.69
C GLU A 52 6.41 -4.87 -8.17
N GLU A 53 6.20 -4.71 -9.47
CA GLU A 53 4.91 -4.92 -10.11
C GLU A 53 4.40 -6.28 -9.64
N PRO A 54 3.21 -6.37 -9.01
CA PRO A 54 2.71 -7.65 -8.54
C PRO A 54 2.69 -8.58 -9.75
N ASN A 55 3.44 -9.69 -9.66
CA ASN A 55 3.54 -10.69 -10.72
C ASN A 55 2.16 -10.86 -11.35
N ARG A 56 2.02 -10.48 -12.62
CA ARG A 56 0.78 -10.70 -13.36
C ARG A 56 0.51 -12.20 -13.26
N PHE A 57 -0.53 -12.56 -12.51
CA PHE A 57 -1.02 -13.93 -12.46
C PHE A 57 -1.61 -14.24 -13.83
N LEU A 58 -0.78 -14.72 -14.74
CA LEU A 58 -1.19 -15.31 -16.00
C LEU A 58 -1.79 -16.67 -15.64
N LEU A 59 -3.12 -16.74 -15.71
CA LEU A 59 -3.85 -17.99 -15.58
C LEU A 59 -3.92 -18.63 -16.97
N ASP A 60 -3.52 -19.90 -17.09
CA ASP A 60 -3.80 -20.68 -18.30
C ASP A 60 -5.32 -20.87 -18.48
N ASP A 61 -5.78 -21.16 -19.70
CA ASP A 61 -7.21 -21.31 -20.03
C ASP A 61 -7.96 -22.23 -19.07
N LYS A 62 -7.30 -23.31 -18.64
CA LYS A 62 -7.86 -24.29 -17.69
C LYS A 62 -8.02 -23.72 -16.27
N GLN A 63 -7.08 -22.88 -15.84
CA GLN A 63 -7.15 -22.21 -14.54
C GLN A 63 -8.17 -21.07 -14.57
N TRP A 64 -8.29 -20.37 -15.71
CA TRP A 64 -9.31 -19.35 -15.93
C TRP A 64 -10.72 -19.93 -15.87
N GLU A 65 -10.96 -21.07 -16.51
CA GLU A 65 -12.25 -21.77 -16.46
C GLU A 65 -12.60 -22.22 -15.03
N GLN A 66 -11.63 -22.76 -14.28
CA GLN A 66 -11.84 -23.14 -12.87
C GLN A 66 -12.12 -21.92 -11.97
N PHE A 67 -11.44 -20.80 -12.22
CA PHE A 67 -11.67 -19.56 -11.51
C PHE A 67 -13.08 -19.01 -11.78
N ASN A 68 -13.51 -18.97 -13.04
CA ASN A 68 -14.86 -18.56 -13.41
C ASN A 68 -15.91 -19.47 -12.77
N LYS A 69 -15.69 -20.78 -12.82
CA LYS A 69 -16.59 -21.76 -12.17
C LYS A 69 -16.68 -21.55 -10.66
N ALA A 70 -15.59 -21.20 -9.99
CA ALA A 70 -15.58 -20.88 -8.56
C ALA A 70 -16.35 -19.58 -8.24
N LEU A 71 -16.29 -18.57 -9.12
CA LEU A 71 -17.08 -17.35 -8.98
C LEU A 71 -18.57 -17.56 -9.23
N GLU A 72 -18.93 -18.43 -10.17
CA GLU A 72 -20.33 -18.80 -10.46
C GLU A 72 -20.93 -19.71 -9.39
N THR A 73 -20.09 -20.35 -8.58
CA THR A 73 -20.56 -21.19 -7.48
C THR A 73 -21.23 -20.30 -6.44
N ARG A 74 -22.55 -20.43 -6.28
CA ARG A 74 -23.29 -19.73 -5.23
C ARG A 74 -22.64 -20.00 -3.87
N PRO A 75 -22.61 -19.01 -2.96
CA PRO A 75 -22.08 -19.18 -1.61
C PRO A 75 -22.99 -20.04 -0.72
N GLU A 76 -23.47 -21.18 -1.23
CA GLU A 76 -24.31 -22.13 -0.49
C GLU A 76 -23.50 -22.95 0.51
N SER A 77 -22.18 -23.01 0.34
CA SER A 77 -21.24 -23.75 1.20
C SER A 77 -20.67 -22.91 2.36
N LEU A 78 -20.96 -21.61 2.41
CA LEU A 78 -20.54 -20.75 3.51
C LEU A 78 -21.70 -20.62 4.49
N SER A 79 -21.70 -21.47 5.52
CA SER A 79 -22.70 -21.53 6.59
C SER A 79 -22.99 -20.16 7.23
N ASN A 80 -22.02 -19.25 7.20
CA ASN A 80 -22.14 -17.89 7.73
C ASN A 80 -22.90 -16.91 6.80
N ILE A 81 -22.99 -17.18 5.49
CA ILE A 81 -23.65 -16.30 4.52
C ILE A 81 -25.17 -16.58 4.45
N LYS A 82 -25.61 -17.81 4.78
CA LYS A 82 -27.05 -18.15 4.87
C LYS A 82 -27.82 -17.31 5.88
N LYS A 83 -27.16 -16.82 6.94
CA LYS A 83 -27.78 -15.90 7.92
C LYS A 83 -28.00 -14.52 7.29
N LEU A 84 -26.97 -13.98 6.63
CA LEU A 84 -27.02 -12.67 5.95
C LEU A 84 -28.01 -12.61 4.78
N LEU A 85 -28.31 -13.74 4.13
CA LEU A 85 -29.26 -13.82 3.01
C LEU A 85 -30.74 -13.89 3.45
N ASN A 86 -31.00 -14.34 4.68
CA ASN A 86 -32.37 -14.58 5.19
C ASN A 86 -32.82 -13.56 6.23
N GLU A 87 -31.91 -12.71 6.71
CA GLU A 87 -32.25 -11.61 7.60
C GLU A 87 -32.69 -10.41 6.75
N PRO A 88 -33.91 -9.84 6.98
CA PRO A 88 -34.29 -8.60 6.33
C PRO A 88 -33.27 -7.52 6.70
N GLY A 89 -32.81 -6.76 5.70
CA GLY A 89 -31.87 -5.69 5.94
C GLY A 89 -32.50 -4.65 6.87
N VAL A 90 -31.69 -3.96 7.68
CA VAL A 90 -32.10 -2.81 8.50
C VAL A 90 -32.68 -1.65 7.65
N PHE A 91 -32.69 -1.78 6.33
CA PHE A 91 -33.16 -0.82 5.35
C PHE A 91 -34.39 -1.28 4.54
N ASP A 92 -35.05 -2.38 4.93
CA ASP A 92 -36.28 -2.89 4.29
C ASP A 92 -37.59 -2.33 4.92
N GLU A 93 -37.53 -1.16 5.56
CA GLU A 93 -38.70 -0.30 5.88
C GLU A 93 -38.66 1.03 5.12
#